data_AF-A0AA42XJX6-F1
#
_entry.id   AF-A0AA42XJX6-F1
#
_cell.length_a   1.000
_cell.length_b   1.000
_cell.length_c   1.000
_cell.angle_alpha   90.00
_cell.angle_beta   90.00
_cell.angle_gamma   90.00
#
_symmetry.space_group_name_H-M   'P 1'
#
loop_
_entity.id
_entity.type
_entity.pdbx_description
1 polymer ?
#
loop_
_entity_poly.entity_id
_entity_poly.type
_entity_poly.pdbx_seq_one_letter_code
_entity_poly.pdbx_strand_id
1 'polypeptide(L)'
;MRALLAIGCDSYDHVTPLSGAERDADRVFNALLSAKIPFYDVDRSTLLRSPCTDVVRLALKELLFDGPKLDVLTLYFAGHGKVANGSFFICLRDTRIGALSVTSLSLGDLFRYINEAKPAQTNIVIDACESGGLIEDLNVLLKGTLYGEAGTPGITLFAASASNQVAKETAEGGFATQALVSYITGEKFLRDDSQTLDLLEVGRRIHESLSVIGQSPVMWGLNLYGPPQFCINPNYSLNNSELRQVLKTAGDAYDQPAQREISDLWKIHYTLPEVWEPRTFVDALGACLKAFGSDGSRRAMLARTYYEATCSRIVGSSEVMLRSEVCAALLAALLPWLHEAECHQLSRDVCDDLVAECCSAQLSVKSIVSEDRLAMLRHPGGGLADLFNHPIRISALMAWTALPLIVYGEAAGPESVASFAACVEELLKAYPACMTVVCEEQAPLIAVAVSMLLLTGNQGLAEEALGYYFSSLTDSRSRIAASSLDGKAALSCLTSMQDRTDESLFEGVANPCEALAVVLRLGHAANLDDVFDPYLWQLDGAAGVLFVTDAWAEFSAERISQGKNSTFEIGRDVFRIAHLSAVDVSSSPSDPVQRLAVVATALLFPDRVPWFLVEEALLRNQLTTVSRKAVEGS
;
A
#
# COMPACT_ATOMS: atom_id res chain seq x y z
N MET A 1 13.64 -34.76 -10.24
CA MET A 1 13.19 -34.54 -8.85
C MET A 1 13.97 -33.39 -8.21
N ARG A 2 13.44 -32.70 -7.21
CA ARG A 2 14.11 -31.55 -6.57
C ARG A 2 14.27 -31.81 -5.07
N ALA A 3 15.46 -31.67 -4.51
CA ALA A 3 15.71 -31.98 -3.10
C ALA A 3 16.59 -30.94 -2.39
N LEU A 4 16.34 -30.75 -1.10
CA LEU A 4 17.04 -29.82 -0.22
C LEU A 4 17.73 -30.57 0.92
N LEU A 5 19.01 -30.29 1.16
CA LEU A 5 19.72 -30.64 2.39
C LEU A 5 20.08 -29.36 3.14
N ALA A 6 19.43 -29.11 4.27
CA ALA A 6 19.71 -27.97 5.13
C ALA A 6 20.45 -28.44 6.39
N ILE A 7 21.58 -27.79 6.68
CA ILE A 7 22.45 -28.13 7.81
C ILE A 7 22.71 -26.85 8.61
N GLY A 8 22.41 -26.90 9.91
CA GLY A 8 22.79 -25.86 10.86
C GLY A 8 23.59 -26.46 11.99
N CYS A 9 24.75 -25.90 12.33
CA CYS A 9 25.59 -26.42 13.42
C CYS A 9 25.89 -25.34 14.46
N ASP A 10 25.25 -25.48 15.62
CA ASP A 10 25.44 -24.63 16.80
C ASP A 10 26.31 -25.31 17.85
N SER A 11 26.15 -26.62 18.03
CA SER A 11 26.88 -27.41 19.03
C SER A 11 28.12 -28.06 18.41
N TYR A 12 29.28 -27.79 18.99
CA TYR A 12 30.57 -28.35 18.57
C TYR A 12 31.31 -28.96 19.77
N ASP A 13 31.96 -30.10 19.56
CA ASP A 13 32.73 -30.82 20.60
C ASP A 13 34.12 -30.21 20.80
N HIS A 14 34.65 -29.55 19.78
CA HIS A 14 36.06 -29.11 19.71
C HIS A 14 36.25 -27.67 19.19
N VAL A 15 35.16 -26.99 18.81
CA VAL A 15 35.12 -25.61 18.33
C VAL A 15 34.15 -24.83 19.23
N THR A 16 34.24 -23.50 19.26
CA THR A 16 33.31 -22.67 20.02
C THR A 16 31.88 -22.79 19.49
N PRO A 17 30.87 -22.97 20.36
CA PRO A 17 29.48 -23.07 19.95
C PRO A 17 28.93 -21.77 19.36
N LEU A 18 27.87 -21.90 18.57
CA LEU A 18 27.04 -20.82 18.03
C LEU A 18 25.61 -20.95 18.58
N SER A 19 24.74 -19.97 18.29
CA SER A 19 23.35 -19.98 18.78
C SER A 19 22.28 -19.67 17.72
N GLY A 20 22.68 -19.46 16.47
CA GLY A 20 21.80 -19.04 15.37
C GLY A 20 21.72 -20.02 14.21
N ALA A 21 22.69 -20.91 14.05
CA ALA A 21 22.88 -21.70 12.84
C ALA A 21 21.81 -22.78 12.66
N GLU A 22 21.37 -23.45 13.75
CA GLU A 22 20.27 -24.40 13.66
C GLU A 22 18.97 -23.70 13.27
N ARG A 23 18.71 -22.53 13.85
CA ARG A 23 17.51 -21.73 13.56
C ARG A 23 17.48 -21.21 12.12
N ASP A 24 18.63 -20.83 11.59
CA ASP A 24 18.78 -20.39 10.21
C ASP A 24 18.49 -21.53 9.23
N ALA A 25 19.00 -22.74 9.51
CA ALA A 25 18.68 -23.93 8.72
C ALA A 25 17.19 -24.29 8.78
N ASP A 26 16.57 -24.20 9.96
CA ASP A 26 15.13 -24.35 10.15
C ASP A 26 14.32 -23.37 9.30
N ARG A 27 14.67 -22.09 9.32
CA ARG A 27 13.97 -21.04 8.58
C ARG A 27 14.03 -21.28 7.08
N VAL A 28 15.21 -21.58 6.54
CA VAL A 28 15.38 -21.84 5.10
C VAL A 28 14.67 -23.13 4.68
N PHE A 29 14.78 -24.19 5.49
CA PHE A 29 14.11 -25.46 5.22
C PHE A 29 12.58 -25.28 5.15
N ASN A 30 12.01 -24.60 6.13
CA ASN A 30 10.58 -24.32 6.14
C ASN A 30 10.18 -23.39 4.98
N ALA A 31 10.90 -22.30 4.73
CA ALA A 31 10.57 -21.35 3.66
C ALA A 31 10.56 -22.01 2.26
N LEU A 32 11.51 -22.91 1.98
CA LEU A 32 11.59 -23.58 0.68
C LEU A 32 10.57 -24.73 0.52
N LEU A 33 10.04 -25.29 1.62
CA LEU A 33 9.05 -26.37 1.60
C LEU A 33 7.60 -25.90 1.81
N SER A 34 7.36 -24.77 2.48
CA SER A 34 6.03 -24.26 2.84
C SER A 34 5.30 -23.48 1.73
N ALA A 35 5.79 -23.50 0.48
CA ALA A 35 5.07 -22.91 -0.64
C ALA A 35 3.76 -23.67 -0.93
N LYS A 36 2.68 -22.96 -1.31
CA LYS A 36 1.38 -23.56 -1.72
C LYS A 36 1.54 -24.69 -2.77
N ILE A 37 2.57 -24.58 -3.60
CA ILE A 37 3.08 -25.66 -4.45
C ILE A 37 4.56 -25.84 -4.06
N PRO A 38 4.93 -26.94 -3.38
CA PRO A 38 6.30 -27.13 -2.92
C PRO A 38 7.26 -27.28 -4.12
N PHE A 39 8.30 -26.45 -4.16
CA PHE A 39 9.33 -26.53 -5.21
C PHE A 39 10.21 -27.78 -5.02
N TYR A 40 10.47 -28.14 -3.77
CA TYR A 40 11.27 -29.30 -3.37
C TYR A 40 10.37 -30.44 -2.91
N ASP A 41 10.84 -31.66 -3.11
CA ASP A 41 10.17 -32.84 -2.60
C ASP A 41 10.40 -32.97 -1.08
N VAL A 42 9.30 -32.97 -0.33
CA VAL A 42 9.31 -33.00 1.14
C VAL A 42 9.92 -34.31 1.66
N ASP A 43 9.60 -35.45 1.04
CA ASP A 43 10.06 -36.76 1.50
C ASP A 43 11.54 -37.02 1.19
N ARG A 44 12.08 -36.29 0.22
CA ARG A 44 13.51 -36.32 -0.14
C ARG A 44 14.37 -35.31 0.60
N SER A 45 13.76 -34.27 1.17
CA SER A 45 14.50 -33.15 1.75
C SER A 45 14.84 -33.43 3.21
N THR A 46 16.03 -33.06 3.64
CA THR A 46 16.54 -33.40 4.98
C THR A 46 17.04 -32.15 5.70
N LEU A 47 16.67 -32.02 6.97
CA LEU A 47 17.18 -31.01 7.90
C LEU A 47 18.05 -31.69 8.97
N LEU A 48 19.30 -31.23 9.11
CA LEU A 48 20.24 -31.73 10.10
C LEU A 48 20.65 -30.61 11.07
N ARG A 49 20.48 -30.85 12.37
CA ARG A 49 20.87 -29.92 13.46
C ARG A 49 22.08 -30.46 14.22
N SER A 50 23.15 -29.67 14.23
CA SER A 50 24.47 -30.00 14.78
C SER A 50 24.93 -31.46 14.53
N PRO A 51 24.94 -31.91 13.25
CA PRO A 51 25.29 -33.29 12.93
C PRO A 51 26.79 -33.56 13.06
N CYS A 52 27.17 -34.82 13.25
CA CYS A 52 28.54 -35.30 13.06
C CYS A 52 28.83 -35.51 11.56
N THR A 53 30.12 -35.56 11.22
CA THR A 53 30.61 -35.73 9.84
C THR A 53 30.03 -36.95 9.14
N ASP A 54 29.96 -38.10 9.82
CA ASP A 54 29.43 -39.33 9.24
C ASP A 54 27.93 -39.25 8.93
N VAL A 55 27.16 -38.50 9.73
CA VAL A 55 25.72 -38.30 9.51
C VAL A 55 25.49 -37.48 8.23
N VAL A 56 26.28 -36.43 8.03
CA VAL A 56 26.20 -35.62 6.80
C VAL A 56 26.61 -36.43 5.58
N ARG A 57 27.68 -37.24 5.68
CA ARG A 57 28.12 -38.11 4.57
C ARG A 57 27.07 -39.16 4.22
N LEU A 58 26.40 -39.74 5.22
CA LEU A 58 25.30 -40.67 5.00
C LEU A 58 24.11 -39.98 4.30
N ALA A 59 23.69 -38.82 4.79
CA ALA A 59 22.60 -38.05 4.18
C ALA A 59 22.91 -37.65 2.73
N LEU A 60 24.15 -37.22 2.43
CA LEU A 60 24.59 -36.93 1.06
C LEU A 60 24.57 -38.18 0.19
N LYS A 61 25.03 -39.33 0.70
CA LYS A 61 24.99 -40.59 -0.04
C LYS A 61 23.55 -40.98 -0.41
N GLU A 62 22.67 -40.97 0.57
CA GLU A 62 21.26 -41.32 0.39
C GLU A 62 20.57 -40.35 -0.58
N LEU A 63 20.87 -39.06 -0.47
CA LEU A 63 20.30 -38.01 -1.32
C LEU A 63 20.80 -38.10 -2.78
N LEU A 64 22.08 -38.34 -2.99
CA LEU A 64 22.71 -38.27 -4.31
C LEU A 64 22.67 -39.59 -5.08
N PHE A 65 22.74 -40.73 -4.40
CA PHE A 65 23.02 -42.02 -5.04
C PHE A 65 21.99 -43.12 -4.77
N ASP A 66 21.28 -43.10 -3.64
CA ASP A 66 20.33 -44.17 -3.27
C ASP A 66 18.88 -43.89 -3.76
N GLY A 67 18.64 -42.75 -4.42
CA GLY A 67 17.32 -42.31 -4.91
C GLY A 67 17.25 -42.03 -6.43
N PRO A 68 16.07 -41.62 -6.95
CA PRO A 68 15.93 -41.22 -8.35
C PRO A 68 16.75 -39.97 -8.68
N LYS A 69 17.09 -39.82 -9.98
CA LYS A 69 17.94 -38.73 -10.48
C LYS A 69 17.39 -37.36 -10.08
N LEU A 70 18.30 -36.52 -9.56
CA LEU A 70 18.00 -35.14 -9.18
C LEU A 70 18.04 -34.21 -10.40
N ASP A 71 17.02 -33.37 -10.53
CA ASP A 71 16.99 -32.23 -11.44
C ASP A 71 17.58 -31.00 -10.73
N VAL A 72 17.14 -30.74 -9.50
CA VAL A 72 17.66 -29.64 -8.68
C VAL A 72 18.11 -30.18 -7.33
N LEU A 73 19.35 -29.89 -6.96
CA LEU A 73 19.88 -30.09 -5.62
C LEU A 73 20.12 -28.73 -4.97
N THR A 74 19.61 -28.53 -3.76
CA THR A 74 19.95 -27.36 -2.96
C THR A 74 20.61 -27.80 -1.67
N LEU A 75 21.76 -27.20 -1.38
CA LEU A 75 22.53 -27.42 -0.16
C LEU A 75 22.58 -26.09 0.59
N TYR A 76 22.09 -26.10 1.81
CA TYR A 76 22.16 -24.97 2.71
C TYR A 76 23.01 -25.34 3.93
N PHE A 77 24.01 -24.52 4.25
CA PHE A 77 24.80 -24.67 5.46
C PHE A 77 24.91 -23.35 6.22
N ALA A 78 24.64 -23.38 7.52
CA ALA A 78 24.97 -22.32 8.47
C ALA A 78 25.89 -22.87 9.57
N GLY A 79 26.95 -22.15 9.90
CA GLY A 79 27.88 -22.54 10.98
C GLY A 79 29.31 -22.08 10.74
N HIS A 80 30.27 -22.78 11.36
CA HIS A 80 31.69 -22.49 11.19
C HIS A 80 32.22 -23.00 9.85
N GLY A 81 33.00 -22.15 9.18
CA GLY A 81 33.76 -22.48 7.98
C GLY A 81 35.24 -22.24 8.22
N LYS A 82 36.11 -23.05 7.59
CA LYS A 82 37.56 -22.83 7.66
C LYS A 82 38.24 -23.09 6.34
N VAL A 83 39.06 -22.14 5.89
CA VAL A 83 39.96 -22.35 4.75
C VAL A 83 41.29 -22.91 5.25
N ALA A 84 41.70 -24.06 4.71
CA ALA A 84 43.00 -24.68 5.00
C ALA A 84 43.51 -25.43 3.76
N ASN A 85 44.82 -25.38 3.49
CA ASN A 85 45.46 -26.11 2.39
C ASN A 85 44.80 -25.90 1.00
N GLY A 86 44.25 -24.71 0.75
CA GLY A 86 43.60 -24.37 -0.53
C GLY A 86 42.19 -24.94 -0.70
N SER A 87 41.57 -25.44 0.38
CA SER A 87 40.17 -25.87 0.39
C SER A 87 39.39 -25.28 1.56
N PHE A 88 38.11 -25.03 1.33
CA PHE A 88 37.15 -24.68 2.34
C PHE A 88 36.52 -25.93 2.97
N PHE A 89 36.46 -25.93 4.29
CA PHE A 89 35.88 -26.99 5.10
C PHE A 89 34.65 -26.48 5.86
N ILE A 90 33.56 -27.22 5.69
CA ILE A 90 32.33 -27.10 6.48
C ILE A 90 32.60 -27.79 7.83
N CYS A 91 32.61 -27.02 8.92
CA CYS A 91 32.81 -27.56 10.25
C CYS A 91 31.50 -28.13 10.78
N LEU A 92 31.56 -29.34 11.33
CA LEU A 92 30.46 -30.12 11.89
C LEU A 92 30.76 -30.37 13.37
N ARG A 93 29.83 -30.99 14.10
CA ARG A 93 29.93 -31.13 15.57
C ARG A 93 31.27 -31.73 16.04
N ASP A 94 31.76 -32.74 15.33
CA ASP A 94 32.98 -33.50 15.64
C ASP A 94 34.27 -32.91 15.01
N THR A 95 34.20 -31.73 14.39
CA THR A 95 35.34 -31.13 13.69
C THR A 95 36.47 -30.69 14.60
N ARG A 96 37.68 -31.15 14.31
CA ARG A 96 38.94 -30.73 14.94
C ARG A 96 39.75 -29.88 13.97
N ILE A 97 40.08 -28.65 14.37
CA ILE A 97 40.86 -27.70 13.53
C ILE A 97 42.23 -28.28 13.12
N GLY A 98 42.85 -29.13 13.94
CA GLY A 98 44.11 -29.81 13.60
C GLY A 98 43.99 -31.02 12.66
N ALA A 99 42.77 -31.44 12.30
CA ALA A 99 42.51 -32.65 11.50
C ALA A 99 41.34 -32.47 10.51
N LEU A 100 41.19 -31.27 9.94
CA LEU A 100 40.06 -30.88 9.07
C LEU A 100 39.79 -31.89 7.94
N SER A 101 40.82 -32.41 7.28
CA SER A 101 40.66 -33.35 6.15
C SER A 101 39.91 -34.63 6.49
N VAL A 102 39.82 -35.01 7.77
CA VAL A 102 39.16 -36.25 8.22
C VAL A 102 37.92 -35.96 9.05
N THR A 103 37.94 -34.90 9.87
CA THR A 103 36.85 -34.60 10.82
C THR A 103 35.88 -33.53 10.33
N SER A 104 35.96 -33.12 9.07
CA SER A 104 35.06 -32.13 8.49
C SER A 104 34.70 -32.50 7.05
N LEU A 105 33.81 -31.72 6.41
CA LEU A 105 33.43 -31.92 5.02
C LEU A 105 34.09 -30.85 4.15
N SER A 106 34.97 -31.28 3.24
CA SER A 106 35.57 -30.36 2.26
C SER A 106 34.58 -30.03 1.14
N LEU A 107 34.59 -28.78 0.66
CA LEU A 107 33.79 -28.40 -0.50
C LEU A 107 34.28 -29.13 -1.77
N GLY A 108 35.58 -29.39 -1.88
CA GLY A 108 36.15 -30.21 -2.95
C GLY A 108 35.53 -31.61 -3.03
N ASP A 109 35.36 -32.31 -1.90
CA ASP A 109 34.66 -33.61 -1.88
C ASP A 109 33.20 -33.48 -2.30
N LEU A 110 32.52 -32.45 -1.79
CA LEU A 110 31.13 -32.19 -2.16
C LEU A 110 30.97 -31.98 -3.67
N PHE A 111 31.87 -31.22 -4.29
CA PHE A 111 31.88 -31.04 -5.74
C PHE A 111 32.17 -32.33 -6.51
N ARG A 112 33.02 -33.22 -5.99
CA ARG A 112 33.21 -34.55 -6.61
C ARG A 112 31.92 -35.38 -6.55
N TYR A 113 31.21 -35.36 -5.41
CA TYR A 113 29.93 -36.05 -5.28
C TYR A 113 28.89 -35.50 -6.27
N ILE A 114 28.81 -34.17 -6.41
CA ILE A 114 27.91 -33.50 -7.37
C ILE A 114 28.28 -33.86 -8.81
N ASN A 115 29.57 -33.83 -9.17
CA ASN A 115 30.03 -34.19 -10.51
C ASN A 115 29.74 -35.66 -10.88
N GLU A 116 29.72 -36.55 -9.89
CA GLU A 116 29.36 -37.96 -10.07
C GLU A 116 27.84 -38.14 -10.22
N ALA A 117 27.06 -37.49 -9.35
CA ALA A 117 25.59 -37.59 -9.34
C ALA A 117 24.91 -36.83 -10.51
N LYS A 118 25.59 -35.80 -11.05
CA LYS A 118 25.15 -34.97 -12.18
C LYS A 118 23.70 -34.44 -12.06
N PRO A 119 23.34 -33.74 -10.97
CA PRO A 119 22.08 -33.00 -10.93
C PRO A 119 22.07 -31.92 -12.02
N ALA A 120 20.92 -31.65 -12.65
CA ALA A 120 20.86 -30.66 -13.74
C ALA A 120 21.20 -29.23 -13.24
N GLN A 121 20.78 -28.88 -12.02
CA GLN A 121 21.12 -27.64 -11.33
C GLN A 121 21.50 -27.95 -9.88
N THR A 122 22.60 -27.36 -9.39
CA THR A 122 22.97 -27.36 -7.97
C THR A 122 23.00 -25.94 -7.44
N ASN A 123 22.31 -25.69 -6.34
CA ASN A 123 22.38 -24.43 -5.60
C ASN A 123 23.06 -24.68 -4.26
N ILE A 124 24.11 -23.93 -3.95
CA ILE A 124 24.86 -24.05 -2.70
C ILE A 124 24.81 -22.71 -1.98
N VAL A 125 24.30 -22.70 -0.76
CA VAL A 125 24.18 -21.52 0.10
C VAL A 125 25.00 -21.77 1.37
N ILE A 126 26.01 -20.95 1.62
CA ILE A 126 26.91 -21.07 2.77
C ILE A 126 26.86 -19.78 3.59
N ASP A 127 26.24 -19.85 4.76
CA ASP A 127 26.24 -18.80 5.78
C ASP A 127 27.30 -19.12 6.85
N ALA A 128 28.55 -18.82 6.50
CA ALA A 128 29.71 -19.07 7.34
C ALA A 128 30.79 -17.98 7.15
N CYS A 129 31.65 -17.83 8.15
CA CYS A 129 32.85 -16.97 8.07
C CYS A 129 33.88 -17.54 7.08
N GLU A 130 34.71 -16.67 6.50
CA GLU A 130 35.73 -17.01 5.49
C GLU A 130 35.17 -17.67 4.20
N SER A 131 33.84 -17.65 4.00
CA SER A 131 33.19 -18.33 2.88
C SER A 131 33.55 -17.74 1.51
N GLY A 132 34.12 -16.55 1.38
CA GLY A 132 34.63 -16.09 0.08
C GLY A 132 35.84 -16.89 -0.44
N GLY A 133 36.50 -17.71 0.40
CA GLY A 133 37.64 -18.55 0.01
C GLY A 133 37.27 -19.76 -0.85
N LEU A 134 35.97 -20.04 -1.03
CA LEU A 134 35.44 -21.18 -1.79
C LEU A 134 35.85 -21.15 -3.28
N ILE A 135 36.28 -19.99 -3.81
CA ILE A 135 36.64 -19.82 -5.23
C ILE A 135 37.83 -20.71 -5.62
N GLU A 136 38.75 -21.01 -4.70
CA GLU A 136 39.92 -21.85 -4.98
C GLU A 136 39.54 -23.32 -5.28
N ASP A 137 38.49 -23.83 -4.63
CA ASP A 137 37.94 -25.18 -4.81
C ASP A 137 37.15 -25.34 -6.12
N LEU A 138 36.71 -24.25 -6.75
CA LEU A 138 36.00 -24.30 -8.04
C LEU A 138 36.85 -24.92 -9.14
N ASN A 139 38.18 -24.90 -9.02
CA ASN A 139 39.09 -25.60 -9.94
C ASN A 139 38.80 -27.10 -10.03
N VAL A 140 38.21 -27.73 -9.00
CA VAL A 140 37.76 -29.12 -9.02
C VAL A 140 36.59 -29.33 -9.99
N LEU A 141 35.70 -28.33 -10.11
CA LEU A 141 34.62 -28.32 -11.10
C LEU A 141 35.15 -28.03 -12.51
N LEU A 142 36.12 -27.12 -12.64
CA LEU A 142 36.64 -26.63 -13.94
C LEU A 142 37.64 -27.59 -14.61
N LYS A 143 38.22 -28.56 -13.89
CA LYS A 143 39.20 -29.53 -14.44
C LYS A 143 38.57 -30.74 -15.15
N GLY A 144 37.26 -30.92 -15.10
CA GLY A 144 36.55 -31.95 -15.85
C GLY A 144 36.35 -31.56 -17.31
N THR A 145 36.74 -32.43 -18.25
CA THR A 145 36.52 -32.33 -19.70
C THR A 145 35.03 -32.36 -20.06
N LEU A 146 34.27 -31.33 -19.69
CA LEU A 146 32.81 -31.20 -19.91
C LEU A 146 32.41 -29.78 -20.35
N TYR A 147 33.27 -29.09 -21.10
CA TYR A 147 32.85 -27.87 -21.80
C TYR A 147 32.30 -28.24 -23.18
N GLY A 148 30.97 -28.14 -23.34
CA GLY A 148 30.30 -28.22 -24.65
C GLY A 148 29.57 -29.53 -24.96
N GLU A 149 29.52 -30.49 -24.03
CA GLU A 149 28.68 -31.69 -24.17
C GLU A 149 27.25 -31.44 -23.62
N ALA A 150 26.26 -32.03 -24.29
CA ALA A 150 24.86 -31.95 -23.88
C ALA A 150 24.68 -32.54 -22.46
N GLY A 151 24.01 -31.80 -21.57
CA GLY A 151 23.75 -32.25 -20.20
C GLY A 151 24.81 -31.87 -19.16
N THR A 152 25.64 -30.86 -19.45
CA THR A 152 26.55 -30.28 -18.45
C THR A 152 25.74 -29.64 -17.30
N PRO A 153 26.02 -29.96 -16.03
CA PRO A 153 25.24 -29.49 -14.88
C PRO A 153 25.48 -28.00 -14.58
N GLY A 154 24.43 -27.29 -14.20
CA GLY A 154 24.51 -25.92 -13.68
C GLY A 154 24.86 -25.91 -12.19
N ILE A 155 25.70 -24.96 -11.77
CA ILE A 155 26.06 -24.77 -10.35
C ILE A 155 26.00 -23.29 -10.02
N THR A 156 25.22 -22.94 -8.99
CA THR A 156 25.15 -21.60 -8.40
C THR A 156 25.56 -21.67 -6.95
N LEU A 157 26.47 -20.79 -6.54
CA LEU A 157 27.00 -20.70 -5.19
C LEU A 157 26.78 -19.29 -4.63
N PHE A 158 26.23 -19.22 -3.43
CA PHE A 158 26.05 -18.02 -2.62
C PHE A 158 26.78 -18.21 -1.29
N ALA A 159 27.74 -17.33 -1.02
CA ALA A 159 28.49 -17.29 0.23
C ALA A 159 28.20 -15.97 0.96
N ALA A 160 27.80 -16.05 2.23
CA ALA A 160 27.33 -14.90 2.98
C ALA A 160 28.40 -13.85 3.29
N SER A 161 29.69 -14.19 3.23
CA SER A 161 30.80 -13.27 3.51
C SER A 161 31.99 -13.45 2.56
N ALA A 162 32.79 -12.41 2.37
CA ALA A 162 34.06 -12.49 1.65
C ALA A 162 35.12 -13.29 2.46
N SER A 163 36.21 -13.70 1.81
CA SER A 163 37.25 -14.56 2.41
C SER A 163 37.96 -13.93 3.62
N ASN A 164 37.91 -12.60 3.73
CA ASN A 164 38.51 -11.79 4.79
C ASN A 164 37.46 -11.14 5.72
N GLN A 165 36.21 -11.60 5.68
CA GLN A 165 35.10 -11.04 6.45
C GLN A 165 34.42 -12.09 7.33
N VAL A 166 33.75 -11.59 8.37
CA VAL A 166 32.92 -12.37 9.29
C VAL A 166 31.47 -12.24 8.85
N ALA A 167 30.72 -13.34 8.85
CA ALA A 167 29.27 -13.31 8.65
C ALA A 167 28.59 -12.79 9.93
N LYS A 168 27.74 -11.77 9.83
CA LYS A 168 27.08 -11.14 10.98
C LYS A 168 25.75 -11.79 11.31
N GLU A 169 25.39 -11.79 12.58
CA GLU A 169 24.12 -12.31 13.10
C GLU A 169 23.42 -11.31 14.04
N THR A 170 22.12 -11.49 14.24
CA THR A 170 21.32 -10.86 15.30
C THR A 170 20.79 -11.93 16.26
N ALA A 171 20.09 -11.52 17.32
CA ALA A 171 19.38 -12.46 18.20
C ALA A 171 18.35 -13.32 17.44
N GLU A 172 17.94 -12.89 16.24
CA GLU A 172 16.99 -13.58 15.39
C GLU A 172 17.65 -14.59 14.43
N GLY A 173 18.91 -14.41 14.03
CA GLY A 173 19.65 -15.27 13.10
C GLY A 173 20.66 -14.50 12.22
N GLY A 174 21.24 -15.14 11.21
CA GLY A 174 22.17 -14.52 10.25
C GLY A 174 21.53 -13.45 9.36
N PHE A 175 22.22 -12.34 9.08
CA PHE A 175 21.70 -11.27 8.21
C PHE A 175 21.46 -11.75 6.77
N ALA A 176 22.35 -12.59 6.24
CA ALA A 176 22.22 -13.14 4.90
C ALA A 176 21.06 -14.12 4.81
N THR A 177 20.89 -14.97 5.82
CA THR A 177 19.76 -15.90 5.92
C THR A 177 18.42 -15.17 5.99
N GLN A 178 18.29 -14.14 6.84
CA GLN A 178 17.06 -13.36 6.93
C GLN A 178 16.71 -12.69 5.60
N ALA A 179 17.70 -12.09 4.94
CA ALA A 179 17.50 -11.49 3.63
C ALA A 179 17.09 -12.53 2.58
N LEU A 180 17.72 -13.71 2.55
CA LEU A 180 17.36 -14.80 1.65
C LEU A 180 15.93 -15.28 1.87
N VAL A 181 15.53 -15.51 3.12
CA VAL A 181 14.18 -15.95 3.48
C VAL A 181 13.13 -14.92 3.04
N SER A 182 13.39 -13.61 3.21
CA SER A 182 12.45 -12.57 2.79
C SER A 182 12.14 -12.58 1.28
N TYR A 183 13.08 -13.00 0.43
CA TYR A 183 12.82 -13.19 -1.01
C TYR A 183 12.10 -14.52 -1.31
N ILE A 184 12.40 -15.58 -0.57
CA ILE A 184 11.74 -16.89 -0.72
C ILE A 184 10.26 -16.81 -0.33
N THR A 185 9.95 -16.11 0.77
CA THR A 185 8.58 -15.96 1.28
C THR A 185 7.77 -14.91 0.52
N GLY A 186 8.43 -14.04 -0.23
CA GLY A 186 7.80 -12.99 -1.05
C GLY A 186 7.64 -11.66 -0.34
N GLU A 187 8.05 -11.55 0.92
CA GLU A 187 8.10 -10.29 1.68
C GLU A 187 8.89 -9.22 0.92
N LYS A 188 10.01 -9.60 0.30
CA LYS A 188 10.74 -8.74 -0.62
C LYS A 188 10.45 -9.10 -2.06
N PHE A 189 10.00 -8.11 -2.81
CA PHE A 189 9.80 -8.23 -4.24
C PHE A 189 11.14 -8.31 -4.98
N LEU A 190 11.30 -9.31 -5.85
CA LEU A 190 12.39 -9.39 -6.83
C LEU A 190 11.87 -9.13 -8.24
N ARG A 191 10.88 -9.92 -8.65
CA ARG A 191 10.27 -9.94 -9.98
C ARG A 191 8.99 -10.77 -9.94
N ASP A 192 8.19 -10.70 -11.00
CA ASP A 192 6.91 -11.42 -11.16
C ASP A 192 6.71 -12.02 -12.56
N ASP A 193 7.69 -11.87 -13.46
CA ASP A 193 7.66 -12.37 -14.85
C ASP A 193 8.21 -13.78 -15.04
N SER A 194 8.76 -14.39 -13.98
CA SER A 194 9.28 -15.76 -13.99
C SER A 194 8.64 -16.58 -12.87
N GLN A 195 8.27 -17.83 -13.16
CA GLN A 195 7.70 -18.77 -12.19
C GLN A 195 8.71 -19.20 -11.12
N THR A 196 10.00 -19.06 -11.40
CA THR A 196 11.08 -19.44 -10.48
C THR A 196 12.06 -18.29 -10.27
N LEU A 197 12.62 -18.20 -9.07
CA LEU A 197 13.74 -17.31 -8.76
C LEU A 197 15.07 -18.00 -9.04
N ASP A 198 16.07 -17.21 -9.42
CA ASP A 198 17.48 -17.61 -9.54
C ASP A 198 18.24 -17.17 -8.29
N LEU A 199 19.01 -18.09 -7.68
CA LEU A 199 19.84 -17.79 -6.51
C LEU A 199 20.89 -16.71 -6.80
N LEU A 200 21.43 -16.64 -8.03
CA LEU A 200 22.41 -15.62 -8.38
C LEU A 200 21.77 -14.22 -8.41
N GLU A 201 20.54 -14.12 -8.92
CA GLU A 201 19.78 -12.87 -8.95
C GLU A 201 19.38 -12.41 -7.54
N VAL A 202 18.84 -13.33 -6.73
CA VAL A 202 18.53 -13.09 -5.32
C VAL A 202 19.79 -12.64 -4.57
N GLY A 203 20.92 -13.32 -4.80
CA GLY A 203 22.20 -13.00 -4.17
C GLY A 203 22.69 -11.59 -4.48
N ARG A 204 22.54 -11.12 -5.72
CA ARG A 204 22.92 -9.74 -6.10
C ARG A 204 22.12 -8.69 -5.33
N ARG A 205 20.82 -8.89 -5.15
CA ARG A 205 19.98 -7.98 -4.34
C ARG A 205 20.34 -8.01 -2.87
N ILE A 206 20.62 -9.19 -2.33
CA ILE A 206 21.10 -9.32 -0.95
C ILE A 206 22.43 -8.55 -0.79
N HIS A 207 23.34 -8.66 -1.76
CA HIS A 207 24.60 -7.90 -1.74
C HIS A 207 24.39 -6.38 -1.67
N GLU A 208 23.48 -5.82 -2.49
CA GLU A 208 23.12 -4.39 -2.43
C GLU A 208 22.72 -3.99 -1.00
N SER A 209 21.87 -4.79 -0.34
CA SER A 209 21.38 -4.50 1.02
C SER A 209 22.43 -4.68 2.12
N LEU A 210 23.28 -5.71 2.04
CA LEU A 210 24.26 -6.03 3.09
C LEU A 210 25.56 -5.22 2.98
N SER A 211 25.88 -4.72 1.79
CA SER A 211 27.06 -3.86 1.58
C SER A 211 27.04 -2.62 2.49
N VAL A 212 25.85 -2.07 2.77
CA VAL A 212 25.62 -0.92 3.66
C VAL A 212 26.06 -1.19 5.09
N ILE A 213 25.93 -2.43 5.56
CA ILE A 213 26.34 -2.84 6.92
C ILE A 213 27.73 -3.48 6.95
N GLY A 214 28.50 -3.40 5.86
CA GLY A 214 29.88 -3.88 5.78
C GLY A 214 30.05 -5.40 5.72
N GLN A 215 29.04 -6.13 5.22
CA GLN A 215 29.13 -7.55 4.88
C GLN A 215 28.95 -7.71 3.37
N SER A 216 29.88 -8.39 2.71
CA SER A 216 29.89 -8.53 1.25
C SER A 216 29.73 -10.00 0.85
N PRO A 217 28.49 -10.44 0.52
CA PRO A 217 28.27 -11.76 -0.04
C PRO A 217 29.04 -11.95 -1.35
N VAL A 218 29.51 -13.18 -1.58
CA VAL A 218 30.17 -13.61 -2.81
C VAL A 218 29.23 -14.56 -3.54
N MET A 219 29.01 -14.30 -4.83
CA MET A 219 28.16 -15.15 -5.67
C MET A 219 28.95 -15.62 -6.89
N TRP A 220 28.79 -16.89 -7.23
CA TRP A 220 29.37 -17.48 -8.42
C TRP A 220 28.34 -18.39 -9.09
N GLY A 221 28.30 -18.38 -10.42
CA GLY A 221 27.39 -19.22 -11.17
C GLY A 221 28.03 -19.67 -12.47
N LEU A 222 27.92 -20.96 -12.75
CA LEU A 222 28.20 -21.55 -14.06
C LEU A 222 26.92 -22.24 -14.52
N ASN A 223 26.33 -21.72 -15.58
CA ASN A 223 25.18 -22.34 -16.21
C ASN A 223 25.32 -22.27 -17.73
N LEU A 224 25.38 -23.44 -18.37
CA LEU A 224 25.52 -23.57 -19.82
C LEU A 224 24.20 -23.95 -20.51
N TYR A 225 23.18 -24.40 -19.77
CA TYR A 225 21.93 -24.92 -20.32
C TYR A 225 20.71 -24.65 -19.44
N GLY A 226 19.72 -23.95 -20.01
CA GLY A 226 18.43 -23.67 -19.37
C GLY A 226 18.49 -22.55 -18.31
N PRO A 227 17.35 -21.95 -17.93
CA PRO A 227 17.32 -20.94 -16.89
C PRO A 227 17.62 -21.59 -15.52
N PRO A 228 18.52 -21.02 -14.70
CA PRO A 228 18.80 -21.53 -13.36
C PRO A 228 17.53 -21.43 -12.49
N GLN A 229 17.27 -22.44 -11.67
CA GLN A 229 16.09 -22.50 -10.81
C GLN A 229 16.49 -22.76 -9.36
N PHE A 230 16.02 -21.91 -8.45
CA PHE A 230 16.25 -22.02 -7.01
C PHE A 230 14.97 -22.26 -6.22
N CYS A 231 13.94 -21.45 -6.38
CA CYS A 231 12.65 -21.66 -5.71
C CYS A 231 11.49 -21.16 -6.57
N ILE A 232 10.26 -21.49 -6.20
CA ILE A 232 9.08 -20.83 -6.79
C ILE A 232 9.18 -19.34 -6.48
N ASN A 233 8.81 -18.52 -7.46
CA ASN A 233 8.64 -17.10 -7.27
C ASN A 233 7.26 -16.83 -6.62
N PRO A 234 7.21 -16.43 -5.34
CA PRO A 234 5.93 -16.16 -4.66
C PRO A 234 5.17 -14.98 -5.29
N ASN A 235 5.89 -14.11 -6.00
CA ASN A 235 5.34 -12.92 -6.65
C ASN A 235 4.95 -13.16 -8.12
N TYR A 236 5.08 -14.38 -8.66
CA TYR A 236 4.73 -14.64 -10.06
C TYR A 236 3.24 -14.35 -10.33
N SER A 237 2.97 -13.42 -11.24
CA SER A 237 1.61 -12.99 -11.59
C SER A 237 1.37 -13.12 -13.09
N LEU A 238 0.44 -14.01 -13.46
CA LEU A 238 -0.08 -14.09 -14.83
C LEU A 238 -0.85 -12.80 -15.19
N ASN A 239 -1.53 -12.17 -14.24
CA ASN A 239 -2.30 -10.94 -14.48
C ASN A 239 -1.37 -9.77 -14.89
N ASN A 240 -0.14 -9.75 -14.37
CA ASN A 240 0.85 -8.75 -14.76
C ASN A 240 1.47 -9.02 -16.13
N SER A 241 1.24 -10.19 -16.74
CA SER A 241 1.69 -10.47 -18.11
C SER A 241 0.90 -9.67 -19.14
N GLU A 242 -0.40 -9.48 -18.92
CA GLU A 242 -1.25 -8.62 -19.75
C GLU A 242 -0.87 -7.16 -19.58
N LEU A 243 -0.64 -6.69 -18.34
CA LEU A 243 -0.15 -5.33 -18.09
C LEU A 243 1.19 -5.06 -18.80
N ARG A 244 2.13 -6.01 -18.73
CA ARG A 244 3.38 -5.93 -19.49
C ARG A 244 3.16 -5.90 -20.98
N GLN A 245 2.24 -6.71 -21.49
CA GLN A 245 1.96 -6.75 -22.92
C GLN A 245 1.40 -5.41 -23.37
N VAL A 246 0.42 -4.85 -22.66
CA VAL A 246 -0.17 -3.53 -22.95
C VAL A 246 0.88 -2.42 -22.87
N LEU A 247 1.72 -2.42 -21.85
CA LEU A 247 2.81 -1.43 -21.72
C LEU A 247 3.92 -1.60 -22.77
N LYS A 248 4.16 -2.83 -23.27
CA LYS A 248 5.13 -3.10 -24.34
C LYS A 248 4.58 -2.75 -25.72
N THR A 249 3.33 -3.10 -26.02
CA THR A 249 2.68 -2.75 -27.30
C THR A 249 2.40 -1.25 -27.37
N ALA A 250 2.29 -0.58 -26.22
CA ALA A 250 2.38 0.86 -26.09
C ALA A 250 3.79 1.44 -26.36
N GLY A 251 4.76 0.68 -26.89
CA GLY A 251 6.11 1.14 -27.28
C GLY A 251 6.42 1.20 -28.79
N ASP A 252 5.52 0.72 -29.68
CA ASP A 252 5.75 0.62 -31.13
C ASP A 252 5.14 1.73 -32.06
N ALA A 253 4.63 2.85 -31.54
CA ALA A 253 3.85 3.86 -32.30
C ALA A 253 4.20 5.32 -31.93
N TYR A 254 3.82 6.28 -32.79
CA TYR A 254 4.20 7.70 -32.65
C TYR A 254 3.55 8.46 -31.48
N ASP A 255 2.42 7.99 -30.94
CA ASP A 255 1.66 8.60 -29.83
C ASP A 255 1.66 7.68 -28.60
N GLN A 256 2.76 7.70 -27.83
CA GLN A 256 3.01 6.72 -26.77
C GLN A 256 3.68 7.30 -25.52
N PRO A 257 3.41 6.69 -24.35
CA PRO A 257 4.03 7.12 -23.11
C PRO A 257 5.54 6.92 -23.13
N ALA A 258 6.26 7.87 -22.55
CA ALA A 258 7.70 7.78 -22.42
C ALA A 258 8.09 6.60 -21.51
N GLN A 259 9.27 6.00 -21.73
CA GLN A 259 9.79 4.93 -20.85
C GLN A 259 9.80 5.34 -19.37
N ARG A 260 9.99 6.64 -19.10
CA ARG A 260 9.92 7.20 -17.75
C ARG A 260 8.52 7.07 -17.15
N GLU A 261 7.47 7.43 -17.88
CA GLU A 261 6.08 7.37 -17.40
C GLU A 261 5.67 5.91 -17.12
N ILE A 262 6.05 4.99 -18.01
CA ILE A 262 5.85 3.55 -17.81
C ILE A 262 6.61 3.06 -16.56
N SER A 263 7.84 3.53 -16.35
CA SER A 263 8.64 3.19 -15.18
C SER A 263 8.00 3.70 -13.88
N ASP A 264 7.38 4.88 -13.90
CA ASP A 264 6.70 5.45 -12.74
C ASP A 264 5.46 4.61 -12.37
N LEU A 265 4.67 4.17 -13.35
CA LEU A 265 3.56 3.23 -13.12
C LEU A 265 4.03 1.90 -12.52
N TRP A 266 5.13 1.33 -13.04
CA TRP A 266 5.68 0.10 -12.46
C TRP A 266 6.15 0.30 -11.03
N LYS A 267 6.82 1.42 -10.75
CA LYS A 267 7.27 1.74 -9.39
C LYS A 267 6.10 1.73 -8.42
N ILE A 268 5.02 2.44 -8.75
CA ILE A 268 3.80 2.51 -7.93
C ILE A 268 3.17 1.13 -7.78
N HIS A 269 2.99 0.40 -8.88
CA HIS A 269 2.45 -0.95 -8.84
C HIS A 269 3.27 -1.85 -7.92
N TYR A 270 4.60 -1.79 -7.96
CA TYR A 270 5.46 -2.66 -7.15
C TYR A 270 5.60 -2.26 -5.68
N THR A 271 5.29 -1.02 -5.31
CA THR A 271 5.32 -0.59 -3.90
C THR A 271 3.99 -0.78 -3.18
N LEU A 272 2.94 -1.25 -3.86
CA LEU A 272 1.67 -1.57 -3.23
C LEU A 272 1.68 -2.96 -2.57
N PRO A 273 0.96 -3.14 -1.45
CA PRO A 273 0.15 -2.15 -0.72
C PRO A 273 0.95 -1.26 0.26
N GLU A 274 2.27 -1.43 0.39
CA GLU A 274 3.07 -0.80 1.46
C GLU A 274 3.17 0.73 1.35
N VAL A 275 3.20 1.26 0.13
CA VAL A 275 3.26 2.71 -0.14
C VAL A 275 2.11 3.09 -1.04
N TRP A 276 1.20 3.91 -0.49
CA TRP A 276 0.07 4.46 -1.21
C TRP A 276 0.10 5.99 -1.16
N GLU A 277 0.19 6.61 -2.33
CA GLU A 277 0.16 8.06 -2.52
C GLU A 277 -0.78 8.38 -3.69
N PRO A 278 -2.03 8.81 -3.41
CA PRO A 278 -3.03 9.03 -4.45
C PRO A 278 -2.61 10.00 -5.56
N ARG A 279 -1.93 11.09 -5.21
CA ARG A 279 -1.45 12.10 -6.17
C ARG A 279 -0.44 11.50 -7.13
N THR A 280 0.55 10.79 -6.61
CA THR A 280 1.58 10.09 -7.39
C THR A 280 0.95 9.06 -8.34
N PHE A 281 -0.09 8.35 -7.90
CA PHE A 281 -0.86 7.42 -8.75
C PHE A 281 -1.60 8.14 -9.88
N VAL A 282 -2.40 9.16 -9.55
CA VAL A 282 -3.22 9.90 -10.52
C VAL A 282 -2.34 10.59 -11.57
N ASP A 283 -1.23 11.20 -11.15
CA ASP A 283 -0.34 11.94 -12.05
C ASP A 283 0.41 10.97 -12.98
N ALA A 284 0.90 9.84 -12.47
CA ALA A 284 1.60 8.84 -13.29
C ALA A 284 0.67 8.19 -14.31
N LEU A 285 -0.52 7.76 -13.89
CA LEU A 285 -1.52 7.19 -14.79
C LEU A 285 -2.02 8.24 -15.79
N GLY A 286 -2.31 9.45 -15.31
CA GLY A 286 -2.75 10.56 -16.15
C GLY A 286 -1.72 10.94 -17.22
N ALA A 287 -0.43 10.93 -16.89
CA ALA A 287 0.64 11.15 -17.86
C ALA A 287 0.64 10.07 -18.96
N CYS A 288 0.55 8.79 -18.57
CA CYS A 288 0.49 7.70 -19.55
C CYS A 288 -0.76 7.76 -20.44
N LEU A 289 -1.92 8.08 -19.88
CA LEU A 289 -3.17 8.19 -20.64
C LEU A 289 -3.10 9.37 -21.62
N LYS A 290 -2.57 10.52 -21.19
CA LYS A 290 -2.39 11.69 -22.05
C LYS A 290 -1.49 11.41 -23.25
N ALA A 291 -0.51 10.52 -23.11
CA ALA A 291 0.44 10.21 -24.17
C ALA A 291 -0.17 9.49 -25.39
N PHE A 292 -1.32 8.83 -25.25
CA PHE A 292 -2.01 8.14 -26.35
C PHE A 292 -2.77 9.05 -27.33
N GLY A 293 -2.49 10.36 -27.35
CA GLY A 293 -2.98 11.27 -28.37
C GLY A 293 -4.51 11.32 -28.43
N SER A 294 -5.11 10.79 -29.51
CA SER A 294 -6.56 10.70 -29.73
C SER A 294 -7.14 9.27 -29.64
N ASP A 295 -6.36 8.26 -29.23
CA ASP A 295 -6.78 6.85 -29.20
C ASP A 295 -7.46 6.48 -27.87
N GLY A 296 -8.78 6.70 -27.81
CA GLY A 296 -9.62 6.39 -26.65
C GLY A 296 -9.63 4.92 -26.25
N SER A 297 -9.65 4.02 -27.23
CA SER A 297 -9.67 2.58 -26.96
C SER A 297 -8.38 2.12 -26.29
N ARG A 298 -7.20 2.64 -26.68
CA ARG A 298 -5.93 2.34 -26.00
C ARG A 298 -5.85 2.90 -24.59
N ARG A 299 -6.35 4.13 -24.36
CA ARG A 299 -6.42 4.72 -23.01
C ARG A 299 -7.26 3.86 -22.08
N ALA A 300 -8.47 3.51 -22.50
CA ALA A 300 -9.36 2.65 -21.73
C ALA A 300 -8.75 1.27 -21.47
N MET A 301 -8.07 0.69 -22.47
CA MET A 301 -7.37 -0.59 -22.32
C MET A 301 -6.26 -0.52 -21.27
N LEU A 302 -5.37 0.49 -21.34
CA LEU A 302 -4.32 0.66 -20.33
C LEU A 302 -4.91 0.85 -18.94
N ALA A 303 -5.87 1.76 -18.80
CA ALA A 303 -6.50 2.07 -17.52
C ALA A 303 -7.16 0.82 -16.92
N ARG A 304 -7.88 0.03 -17.73
CA ARG A 304 -8.50 -1.22 -17.29
C ARG A 304 -7.47 -2.25 -16.84
N THR A 305 -6.46 -2.53 -17.67
CA THR A 305 -5.45 -3.54 -17.32
C THR A 305 -4.64 -3.12 -16.10
N TYR A 306 -4.33 -1.84 -15.96
CA TYR A 306 -3.64 -1.33 -14.78
C TYR A 306 -4.50 -1.39 -13.51
N TYR A 307 -5.80 -1.08 -13.63
CA TYR A 307 -6.76 -1.23 -12.55
C TYR A 307 -6.86 -2.67 -12.06
N GLU A 308 -7.10 -3.62 -12.97
CA GLU A 308 -7.25 -5.04 -12.66
C GLU A 308 -5.98 -5.63 -12.03
N ALA A 309 -4.80 -5.24 -12.53
CA ALA A 309 -3.52 -5.62 -11.93
C ALA A 309 -3.34 -5.03 -10.54
N THR A 310 -3.69 -3.75 -10.34
CA THR A 310 -3.59 -3.07 -9.04
C THR A 310 -4.54 -3.70 -8.02
N CYS A 311 -5.81 -3.91 -8.39
CA CYS A 311 -6.80 -4.60 -7.57
C CYS A 311 -6.34 -6.00 -7.17
N SER A 312 -5.80 -6.77 -8.12
CA SER A 312 -5.25 -8.11 -7.86
C SER A 312 -4.13 -8.10 -6.82
N ARG A 313 -3.32 -7.03 -6.81
CA ARG A 313 -2.16 -6.90 -5.93
C ARG A 313 -2.54 -6.51 -4.50
N ILE A 314 -3.56 -5.67 -4.33
CA ILE A 314 -4.01 -5.23 -3.00
C ILE A 314 -5.00 -6.20 -2.35
N VAL A 315 -5.34 -7.32 -3.02
CA VAL A 315 -6.18 -8.36 -2.43
C VAL A 315 -5.55 -8.87 -1.13
N GLY A 316 -6.29 -8.76 -0.03
CA GLY A 316 -5.81 -9.19 1.30
C GLY A 316 -4.98 -8.15 2.05
N SER A 317 -4.89 -6.91 1.55
CA SER A 317 -4.39 -5.78 2.34
C SER A 317 -5.15 -5.64 3.66
N SER A 318 -4.43 -5.29 4.73
CA SER A 318 -5.03 -4.96 6.02
C SER A 318 -5.73 -3.60 6.04
N GLU A 319 -5.41 -2.73 5.08
CA GLU A 319 -6.02 -1.40 4.96
C GLU A 319 -7.39 -1.50 4.29
N VAL A 320 -8.46 -1.40 5.09
CA VAL A 320 -9.86 -1.60 4.65
C VAL A 320 -10.27 -0.63 3.55
N MET A 321 -9.81 0.62 3.60
CA MET A 321 -10.21 1.68 2.66
C MET A 321 -9.35 1.74 1.40
N LEU A 322 -8.22 1.02 1.34
CA LEU A 322 -7.26 1.14 0.24
C LEU A 322 -7.89 0.87 -1.13
N ARG A 323 -8.79 -0.12 -1.21
CA ARG A 323 -9.46 -0.45 -2.48
C ARG A 323 -10.40 0.67 -2.95
N SER A 324 -11.15 1.28 -2.04
CA SER A 324 -12.00 2.44 -2.33
C SER A 324 -11.17 3.63 -2.82
N GLU A 325 -10.02 3.88 -2.19
CA GLU A 325 -9.11 4.94 -2.60
C GLU A 325 -8.47 4.68 -3.97
N VAL A 326 -8.12 3.43 -4.30
CA VAL A 326 -7.64 3.05 -5.64
C VAL A 326 -8.72 3.25 -6.70
N CYS A 327 -9.97 2.86 -6.43
CA CYS A 327 -11.08 3.13 -7.34
C CYS A 327 -11.27 4.64 -7.57
N ALA A 328 -11.26 5.44 -6.49
CA ALA A 328 -11.35 6.89 -6.58
C ALA A 328 -10.18 7.51 -7.35
N ALA A 329 -8.96 7.03 -7.15
CA ALA A 329 -7.77 7.50 -7.88
C ALA A 329 -7.86 7.16 -9.37
N LEU A 330 -8.35 5.98 -9.73
CA LEU A 330 -8.60 5.63 -11.12
C LEU A 330 -9.67 6.52 -11.76
N LEU A 331 -10.79 6.77 -11.06
CA LEU A 331 -11.83 7.70 -11.53
C LEU A 331 -11.29 9.11 -11.69
N ALA A 332 -10.49 9.59 -10.73
CA ALA A 332 -9.83 10.89 -10.77
C ALA A 332 -8.89 11.01 -11.98
N ALA A 333 -8.12 9.95 -12.27
CA ALA A 333 -7.33 9.89 -13.49
C ALA A 333 -8.23 9.95 -14.72
N LEU A 334 -9.34 9.18 -14.78
CA LEU A 334 -10.22 9.10 -15.95
C LEU A 334 -11.11 10.33 -16.21
N LEU A 335 -11.28 11.23 -15.23
CA LEU A 335 -12.14 12.43 -15.33
C LEU A 335 -11.99 13.24 -16.63
N PRO A 336 -10.76 13.56 -17.12
CA PRO A 336 -10.58 14.32 -18.36
C PRO A 336 -11.09 13.61 -19.62
N TRP A 337 -11.24 12.28 -19.57
CA TRP A 337 -11.55 11.42 -20.72
C TRP A 337 -12.95 10.80 -20.66
N LEU A 338 -13.81 11.21 -19.71
CA LEU A 338 -15.18 10.69 -19.59
C LEU A 338 -16.07 10.94 -20.81
N HIS A 339 -15.69 11.86 -21.69
CA HIS A 339 -16.40 12.11 -22.95
C HIS A 339 -16.21 11.00 -23.99
N GLU A 340 -15.24 10.10 -23.78
CA GLU A 340 -14.97 8.97 -24.66
C GLU A 340 -15.70 7.71 -24.17
N ALA A 341 -16.36 7.00 -25.08
CA ALA A 341 -17.27 5.92 -24.73
C ALA A 341 -16.61 4.78 -23.94
N GLU A 342 -15.40 4.36 -24.32
CA GLU A 342 -14.69 3.27 -23.64
C GLU A 342 -14.17 3.68 -22.26
N CYS A 343 -13.69 4.92 -22.10
CA CYS A 343 -13.29 5.48 -20.81
C CYS A 343 -14.50 5.66 -19.89
N HIS A 344 -15.65 6.08 -20.43
CA HIS A 344 -16.92 6.19 -19.70
C HIS A 344 -17.39 4.82 -19.21
N GLN A 345 -17.36 3.81 -20.08
CA GLN A 345 -17.76 2.45 -19.70
C GLN A 345 -16.85 1.87 -18.62
N LEU A 346 -15.53 2.03 -18.74
CA LEU A 346 -14.61 1.63 -17.66
C LEU A 346 -14.92 2.38 -16.35
N SER A 347 -15.13 3.69 -16.42
CA SER A 347 -15.44 4.50 -15.25
C SER A 347 -16.75 4.08 -14.58
N ARG A 348 -17.75 3.63 -15.36
CA ARG A 348 -18.98 3.04 -14.83
C ARG A 348 -18.69 1.77 -14.05
N ASP A 349 -17.92 0.84 -14.62
CA ASP A 349 -17.55 -0.42 -13.94
C ASP A 349 -16.82 -0.13 -12.61
N VAL A 350 -15.89 0.84 -12.62
CA VAL A 350 -15.13 1.25 -11.42
C VAL A 350 -16.02 1.98 -10.40
N CYS A 351 -17.01 2.74 -10.84
CA CYS A 351 -18.03 3.32 -9.98
C CYS A 351 -18.84 2.24 -9.27
N ASP A 352 -19.28 1.20 -9.98
CA ASP A 352 -20.01 0.07 -9.39
C ASP A 352 -19.15 -0.66 -8.34
N ASP A 353 -17.87 -0.89 -8.64
CA ASP A 353 -16.92 -1.45 -7.68
C ASP A 353 -16.75 -0.56 -6.44
N LEU A 354 -16.55 0.75 -6.63
CA LEU A 354 -16.41 1.71 -5.53
C LEU A 354 -17.64 1.74 -4.61
N VAL A 355 -18.84 1.72 -5.21
CA VAL A 355 -20.10 1.67 -4.47
C VAL A 355 -20.18 0.39 -3.65
N ALA A 356 -19.83 -0.76 -4.22
CA ALA A 356 -19.84 -2.04 -3.52
C ALA A 356 -18.86 -2.05 -2.33
N GLU A 357 -17.64 -1.55 -2.51
CA GLU A 357 -16.64 -1.45 -1.44
C GLU A 357 -17.10 -0.50 -0.32
N CYS A 358 -17.69 0.65 -0.65
CA CYS A 358 -18.20 1.58 0.36
C CYS A 358 -19.42 1.03 1.12
N CYS A 359 -20.29 0.26 0.48
CA CYS A 359 -21.37 -0.48 1.16
C CYS A 359 -20.80 -1.53 2.13
N SER A 360 -19.76 -2.25 1.75
CA SER A 360 -19.06 -3.19 2.64
C SER A 360 -18.41 -2.46 3.83
N ALA A 361 -17.82 -1.29 3.58
CA ALA A 361 -17.24 -0.44 4.61
C ALA A 361 -18.30 0.06 5.62
N GLN A 362 -19.51 0.43 5.19
CA GLN A 362 -20.61 0.81 6.10
C GLN A 362 -20.90 -0.28 7.14
N LEU A 363 -21.05 -1.53 6.68
CA LEU A 363 -21.33 -2.67 7.54
C LEU A 363 -20.16 -2.96 8.48
N SER A 364 -18.93 -2.89 7.96
CA SER A 364 -17.71 -3.15 8.72
C SER A 364 -17.48 -2.11 9.81
N VAL A 365 -17.57 -0.82 9.48
CA VAL A 365 -17.43 0.29 10.43
C VAL A 365 -18.45 0.16 11.56
N LYS A 366 -19.72 -0.08 11.22
CA LYS A 366 -20.77 -0.29 12.23
C LYS A 366 -20.43 -1.43 13.18
N SER A 367 -20.04 -2.60 12.65
CA SER A 367 -19.70 -3.77 13.47
C SER A 367 -18.50 -3.47 14.38
N ILE A 368 -17.42 -2.95 13.80
CA ILE A 368 -16.16 -2.69 14.49
C ILE A 368 -16.35 -1.66 15.61
N VAL A 369 -17.02 -0.54 15.34
CA VAL A 369 -17.26 0.52 16.35
C VAL A 369 -18.17 0.03 17.47
N SER A 370 -19.13 -0.84 17.17
CA SER A 370 -20.02 -1.42 18.18
C SER A 370 -19.30 -2.39 19.12
N GLU A 371 -18.26 -3.07 18.65
CA GLU A 371 -17.46 -4.02 19.41
C GLU A 371 -16.33 -3.34 20.19
N ASP A 372 -15.64 -2.38 19.57
CA ASP A 372 -14.53 -1.65 20.16
C ASP A 372 -14.56 -0.16 19.82
N ARG A 373 -14.81 0.68 20.84
CA ARG A 373 -14.82 2.14 20.73
C ARG A 373 -13.44 2.77 20.52
N LEU A 374 -12.36 1.99 20.61
CA LEU A 374 -11.01 2.44 20.35
C LEU A 374 -10.50 2.00 18.97
N ALA A 375 -11.31 1.26 18.21
CA ALA A 375 -10.89 0.67 16.94
C ALA A 375 -10.53 1.69 15.86
N MET A 376 -11.00 2.93 15.97
CA MET A 376 -10.69 4.00 15.02
C MET A 376 -9.39 4.75 15.34
N LEU A 377 -8.62 4.33 16.35
CA LEU A 377 -7.29 4.87 16.68
C LEU A 377 -6.18 4.15 15.89
N ARG A 378 -5.12 4.88 15.53
CA ARG A 378 -4.08 4.40 14.58
C ARG A 378 -3.14 3.30 15.12
N HIS A 379 -3.20 3.01 16.41
CA HIS A 379 -2.41 2.00 17.11
C HIS A 379 -3.24 1.40 18.25
N PRO A 380 -2.92 0.21 18.78
CA PRO A 380 -3.48 -0.20 20.06
C PRO A 380 -3.04 0.83 21.13
N GLY A 381 -3.93 1.77 21.47
CA GLY A 381 -3.74 2.81 22.48
C GLY A 381 -3.78 4.27 22.01
N GLY A 382 -3.78 4.56 20.71
CA GLY A 382 -3.75 5.93 20.18
C GLY A 382 -2.52 6.77 20.60
N GLY A 383 -2.47 8.04 20.21
CA GLY A 383 -1.40 8.96 20.61
C GLY A 383 -1.78 10.44 20.44
N LEU A 384 -0.87 11.36 20.80
CA LEU A 384 -1.11 12.81 20.69
C LEU A 384 -1.49 13.24 19.26
N ALA A 385 -0.98 12.55 18.24
CA ALA A 385 -1.32 12.81 16.85
C ALA A 385 -2.81 12.55 16.54
N ASP A 386 -3.50 11.67 17.28
CA ASP A 386 -4.93 11.42 17.08
C ASP A 386 -5.80 12.57 17.59
N LEU A 387 -5.29 13.47 18.44
CA LEU A 387 -6.03 14.70 18.80
C LEU A 387 -6.30 15.59 17.58
N PHE A 388 -5.43 15.51 16.55
CA PHE A 388 -5.60 16.21 15.29
C PHE A 388 -6.17 15.30 14.19
N ASN A 389 -5.66 14.08 14.06
CA ASN A 389 -5.99 13.21 12.93
C ASN A 389 -7.30 12.42 13.11
N HIS A 390 -7.74 12.18 14.34
CA HIS A 390 -8.96 11.39 14.59
C HIS A 390 -10.23 12.14 14.13
N PRO A 391 -10.41 13.45 14.40
CA PRO A 391 -11.52 14.22 13.83
C PRO A 391 -11.58 14.14 12.30
N ILE A 392 -10.44 14.32 11.63
CA ILE A 392 -10.34 14.23 10.16
C ILE A 392 -10.75 12.84 9.68
N ARG A 393 -10.25 11.78 10.35
CA ARG A 393 -10.56 10.38 10.02
C ARG A 393 -12.05 10.05 10.19
N ILE A 394 -12.68 10.52 11.25
CA ILE A 394 -14.12 10.29 11.48
C ILE A 394 -14.95 11.03 10.43
N SER A 395 -14.65 12.30 10.13
CA SER A 395 -15.29 13.02 9.02
C SER A 395 -15.08 12.29 7.68
N ALA A 396 -13.89 11.73 7.44
CA ALA A 396 -13.59 10.97 6.23
C ALA A 396 -14.44 9.70 6.13
N LEU A 397 -14.54 8.91 7.21
CA LEU A 397 -15.37 7.70 7.23
C LEU A 397 -16.84 8.01 6.94
N MET A 398 -17.38 9.09 7.51
CA MET A 398 -18.74 9.54 7.19
C MET A 398 -18.89 9.90 5.71
N ALA A 399 -17.91 10.57 5.12
CA ALA A 399 -17.95 11.00 3.72
C ALA A 399 -17.79 9.84 2.73
N TRP A 400 -16.83 8.94 2.96
CA TRP A 400 -16.62 7.76 2.11
C TRP A 400 -17.82 6.81 2.15
N THR A 401 -18.42 6.62 3.32
CA THR A 401 -19.63 5.80 3.45
C THR A 401 -20.88 6.44 2.84
N ALA A 402 -20.86 7.73 2.50
CA ALA A 402 -21.94 8.40 1.77
C ALA A 402 -21.91 8.14 0.25
N LEU A 403 -20.77 7.71 -0.32
CA LEU A 403 -20.61 7.54 -1.77
C LEU A 403 -21.68 6.68 -2.47
N PRO A 404 -22.17 5.56 -1.88
CA PRO A 404 -23.25 4.77 -2.48
C PRO A 404 -24.55 5.54 -2.77
N LEU A 405 -24.74 6.68 -2.10
CA LEU A 405 -25.94 7.51 -2.23
C LEU A 405 -25.79 8.62 -3.27
N ILE A 406 -24.58 8.94 -3.75
CA ILE A 406 -24.32 10.07 -4.65
C ILE A 406 -24.99 9.91 -6.02
N VAL A 407 -25.05 8.66 -6.51
CA VAL A 407 -25.64 8.32 -7.82
C VAL A 407 -27.16 8.48 -7.79
N TYR A 408 -27.80 8.14 -6.67
CA TYR A 408 -29.25 8.02 -6.61
C TYR A 408 -29.93 9.13 -5.80
N GLY A 409 -29.23 9.80 -4.88
CA GLY A 409 -29.78 10.85 -4.04
C GLY A 409 -31.07 10.41 -3.33
N GLU A 410 -32.17 11.12 -3.59
CA GLU A 410 -33.51 10.79 -3.08
C GLU A 410 -34.08 9.48 -3.64
N ALA A 411 -33.60 9.03 -4.81
CA ALA A 411 -34.00 7.77 -5.43
C ALA A 411 -33.19 6.58 -4.90
N ALA A 412 -32.30 6.78 -3.93
CA ALA A 412 -31.55 5.70 -3.30
C ALA A 412 -32.51 4.71 -2.64
N GLY A 413 -32.18 3.41 -2.76
CA GLY A 413 -32.97 2.35 -2.13
C GLY A 413 -33.04 2.53 -0.60
N PRO A 414 -34.18 2.21 0.04
CA PRO A 414 -34.37 2.43 1.47
C PRO A 414 -33.34 1.68 2.33
N GLU A 415 -32.85 0.54 1.86
CA GLU A 415 -31.81 -0.24 2.55
C GLU A 415 -30.47 0.49 2.58
N SER A 416 -30.02 1.05 1.45
CA SER A 416 -28.76 1.81 1.38
C SER A 416 -28.82 3.08 2.24
N VAL A 417 -29.97 3.76 2.24
CA VAL A 417 -30.19 4.95 3.08
C VAL A 417 -30.13 4.57 4.57
N ALA A 418 -30.81 3.51 4.97
CA ALA A 418 -30.82 3.04 6.36
C ALA A 418 -29.43 2.56 6.82
N SER A 419 -28.69 1.87 5.95
CA SER A 419 -27.33 1.41 6.22
C SER A 419 -26.38 2.59 6.48
N PHE A 420 -26.38 3.59 5.60
CA PHE A 420 -25.60 4.81 5.77
C PHE A 420 -25.96 5.56 7.06
N ALA A 421 -27.26 5.80 7.29
CA ALA A 421 -27.73 6.50 8.49
C ALA A 421 -27.30 5.77 9.78
N ALA A 422 -27.44 4.45 9.82
CA ALA A 422 -27.01 3.65 10.97
C ALA A 422 -25.48 3.67 11.20
N CYS A 423 -24.70 3.73 10.12
CA CYS A 423 -23.25 3.89 10.21
C CYS A 423 -22.89 5.24 10.85
N VAL A 424 -23.48 6.33 10.35
CA VAL A 424 -23.26 7.69 10.87
C VAL A 424 -23.73 7.83 12.32
N GLU A 425 -24.89 7.25 12.67
CA GLU A 425 -25.42 7.26 14.03
C GLU A 425 -24.44 6.60 15.03
N GLU A 426 -23.87 5.44 14.68
CA GLU A 426 -22.88 4.78 15.55
C GLU A 426 -21.58 5.59 15.66
N LEU A 427 -21.14 6.26 14.59
CA LEU A 427 -19.97 7.14 14.63
C LEU A 427 -20.21 8.37 15.53
N LEU A 428 -21.37 9.04 15.41
CA LEU A 428 -21.75 10.19 16.24
C LEU A 428 -21.84 9.80 17.73
N LYS A 429 -22.43 8.64 18.01
CA LYS A 429 -22.58 8.10 19.37
C LYS A 429 -21.26 7.67 20.00
N ALA A 430 -20.36 7.06 19.22
CA ALA A 430 -19.08 6.59 19.72
C ALA A 430 -18.04 7.72 19.84
N TYR A 431 -18.05 8.68 18.91
CA TYR A 431 -17.02 9.70 18.75
C TYR A 431 -17.57 11.14 18.69
N PRO A 432 -18.44 11.59 19.62
CA PRO A 432 -19.01 12.93 19.55
C PRO A 432 -17.92 14.01 19.65
N ALA A 433 -16.87 13.78 20.44
CA ALA A 433 -15.73 14.70 20.56
C ALA A 433 -14.88 14.80 19.28
N CYS A 434 -15.01 13.86 18.35
CA CYS A 434 -14.31 13.91 17.05
C CYS A 434 -15.09 14.72 16.01
N MET A 435 -16.31 15.18 16.30
CA MET A 435 -17.08 16.09 15.45
C MET A 435 -16.60 17.54 15.61
N THR A 436 -15.29 17.72 15.58
CA THR A 436 -14.59 19.00 15.72
C THR A 436 -13.90 19.33 14.40
N VAL A 437 -13.93 20.61 14.01
CA VAL A 437 -13.26 21.08 12.80
C VAL A 437 -11.87 21.56 13.21
N VAL A 438 -10.84 20.81 12.83
CA VAL A 438 -9.44 21.09 13.15
C VAL A 438 -8.62 21.48 11.92
N CYS A 439 -9.05 21.10 10.72
CA CYS A 439 -8.33 21.29 9.47
C CYS A 439 -9.27 21.59 8.30
N GLU A 440 -8.81 22.37 7.33
CA GLU A 440 -9.54 22.62 6.07
C GLU A 440 -9.80 21.37 5.25
N GLU A 441 -8.98 20.32 5.41
CA GLU A 441 -9.20 19.02 4.78
C GLU A 441 -10.57 18.40 5.13
N GLN A 442 -11.23 18.88 6.20
CA GLN A 442 -12.58 18.45 6.54
C GLN A 442 -13.68 19.11 5.71
N ALA A 443 -13.42 20.20 4.98
CA ALA A 443 -14.43 20.92 4.21
C ALA A 443 -15.18 20.02 3.21
N PRO A 444 -14.52 19.28 2.30
CA PRO A 444 -15.22 18.37 1.39
C PRO A 444 -15.83 17.17 2.11
N LEU A 445 -15.23 16.70 3.20
CA LEU A 445 -15.72 15.56 3.97
C LEU A 445 -17.08 15.89 4.61
N ILE A 446 -17.16 17.05 5.27
CA ILE A 446 -18.39 17.57 5.88
C ILE A 446 -19.42 17.85 4.80
N ALA A 447 -19.02 18.50 3.71
CA ALA A 447 -19.91 18.80 2.59
C ALA A 447 -20.61 17.54 2.07
N VAL A 448 -19.86 16.49 1.79
CA VAL A 448 -20.41 15.23 1.25
C VAL A 448 -21.29 14.51 2.27
N ALA A 449 -20.79 14.30 3.49
CA ALA A 449 -21.51 13.52 4.50
C ALA A 449 -22.84 14.17 4.89
N VAL A 450 -22.81 15.47 5.21
CA VAL A 450 -23.99 16.18 5.71
C VAL A 450 -24.99 16.46 4.59
N SER A 451 -24.54 16.82 3.38
CA SER A 451 -25.45 16.92 2.22
C SER A 451 -26.20 15.61 2.01
N MET A 452 -25.53 14.46 2.12
CA MET A 452 -26.21 13.18 1.94
C MET A 452 -27.19 12.82 3.05
N LEU A 453 -26.92 13.19 4.30
CA LEU A 453 -27.91 13.06 5.38
C LEU A 453 -29.16 13.92 5.06
N LEU A 454 -28.95 15.18 4.65
CA LEU A 454 -30.04 16.09 4.30
C LEU A 454 -30.83 15.62 3.08
N LEU A 455 -30.17 15.13 2.02
CA LEU A 455 -30.78 14.64 0.78
C LEU A 455 -31.47 13.27 0.93
N THR A 456 -31.13 12.49 1.95
CA THR A 456 -31.80 11.21 2.24
C THR A 456 -32.86 11.29 3.34
N GLY A 457 -33.05 12.48 3.93
CA GLY A 457 -34.11 12.76 4.91
C GLY A 457 -33.71 12.46 6.36
N ASN A 458 -32.42 12.22 6.62
CA ASN A 458 -31.86 11.98 7.94
C ASN A 458 -31.54 13.30 8.66
N GLN A 459 -32.54 14.17 8.78
CA GLN A 459 -32.35 15.55 9.24
C GLN A 459 -31.81 15.63 10.68
N GLY A 460 -32.27 14.78 11.61
CA GLY A 460 -31.78 14.79 12.98
C GLY A 460 -30.28 14.50 13.10
N LEU A 461 -29.75 13.56 12.31
CA LEU A 461 -28.31 13.26 12.28
C LEU A 461 -27.51 14.40 11.65
N ALA A 462 -28.06 15.06 10.63
CA ALA A 462 -27.43 16.24 10.02
C ALA A 462 -27.36 17.40 11.01
N GLU A 463 -28.45 17.68 11.72
CA GLU A 463 -28.52 18.72 12.74
C GLU A 463 -27.55 18.47 13.90
N GLU A 464 -27.47 17.23 14.39
CA GLU A 464 -26.52 16.85 15.44
C GLU A 464 -25.06 17.07 15.00
N ALA A 465 -24.68 16.58 13.83
CA ALA A 465 -23.33 16.75 13.29
C ALA A 465 -22.98 18.23 13.07
N LEU A 466 -23.90 19.00 12.46
CA LEU A 466 -23.73 20.43 12.22
C LEU A 466 -23.62 21.23 13.52
N GLY A 467 -24.37 20.86 14.55
CA GLY A 467 -24.29 21.47 15.87
C GLY A 467 -22.89 21.33 16.48
N TYR A 468 -22.30 20.13 16.42
CA TYR A 468 -20.92 19.92 16.88
C TYR A 468 -19.90 20.70 16.06
N TYR A 469 -19.96 20.63 14.73
CA TYR A 469 -19.02 21.34 13.86
C TYR A 469 -19.10 22.85 14.04
N PHE A 470 -20.30 23.41 14.14
CA PHE A 470 -20.51 24.83 14.38
C PHE A 470 -20.00 25.26 15.75
N SER A 471 -20.31 24.51 16.81
CA SER A 471 -19.78 24.77 18.16
C SER A 471 -18.25 24.77 18.18
N SER A 472 -17.63 23.82 17.48
CA SER A 472 -16.18 23.74 17.34
C SER A 472 -15.59 24.96 16.61
N LEU A 473 -16.25 25.43 15.55
CA LEU A 473 -15.82 26.62 14.82
C LEU A 473 -15.98 27.88 15.68
N THR A 474 -17.06 28.01 16.45
CA THR A 474 -17.24 29.17 17.33
C THR A 474 -16.25 29.16 18.50
N ASP A 475 -15.98 27.99 19.09
CA ASP A 475 -15.01 27.85 20.18
C ASP A 475 -13.57 28.18 19.72
N SER A 476 -13.22 27.79 18.50
CA SER A 476 -11.92 28.10 17.88
C SER A 476 -11.87 29.46 17.17
N ARG A 477 -12.99 30.20 17.10
CA ARG A 477 -13.14 31.42 16.28
C ARG A 477 -12.72 31.22 14.82
N SER A 478 -13.05 30.06 14.25
CA SER A 478 -12.65 29.61 12.91
C SER A 478 -11.13 29.56 12.69
N ARG A 479 -10.32 29.47 13.75
CA ARG A 479 -8.86 29.30 13.66
C ARG A 479 -8.53 27.82 13.54
N ILE A 480 -8.77 27.27 12.36
CA ILE A 480 -8.45 25.89 12.02
C ILE A 480 -7.18 25.83 11.17
N ALA A 481 -6.56 24.65 11.10
CA ALA A 481 -5.39 24.41 10.29
C ALA A 481 -5.67 24.51 8.79
N ALA A 482 -4.75 25.12 8.04
CA ALA A 482 -4.66 24.92 6.60
C ALA A 482 -4.24 23.47 6.26
N SER A 483 -4.44 23.05 5.01
CA SER A 483 -4.03 21.72 4.55
C SER A 483 -2.51 21.54 4.57
N SER A 484 -2.04 20.29 4.71
CA SER A 484 -0.60 19.93 4.63
C SER A 484 0.33 20.59 5.67
N LEU A 485 -0.13 20.74 6.92
CA LEU A 485 0.72 21.20 8.02
C LEU A 485 1.73 20.16 8.51
N ASP A 486 2.86 20.63 9.04
CA ASP A 486 3.78 19.79 9.80
C ASP A 486 3.26 19.52 11.23
N GLY A 487 3.86 18.55 11.92
CA GLY A 487 3.42 18.17 13.26
C GLY A 487 3.56 19.27 14.33
N LYS A 488 4.44 20.26 14.12
CA LYS A 488 4.60 21.39 15.06
C LYS A 488 3.48 22.40 14.88
N ALA A 489 3.13 22.71 13.64
CA ALA A 489 2.02 23.59 13.32
C ALA A 489 0.67 22.97 13.76
N ALA A 490 0.49 21.66 13.59
CA ALA A 490 -0.68 20.94 14.11
C ALA A 490 -0.80 21.05 15.64
N LEU A 491 0.32 20.90 16.38
CA LEU A 491 0.32 21.08 17.83
C LEU A 491 0.01 22.53 18.23
N SER A 492 0.60 23.50 17.53
CA SER A 492 0.33 24.93 17.76
C SER A 492 -1.15 25.25 17.56
N CYS A 493 -1.76 24.70 16.50
CA CYS A 493 -3.20 24.79 16.23
C CYS A 493 -4.01 24.32 17.44
N LEU A 494 -3.78 23.09 17.90
CA LEU A 494 -4.49 22.50 19.03
C LEU A 494 -4.33 23.32 20.32
N THR A 495 -3.14 23.86 20.60
CA THR A 495 -2.91 24.71 21.77
C THR A 495 -3.62 26.06 21.65
N SER A 496 -3.66 26.65 20.45
CA SER A 496 -4.35 27.92 20.21
C SER A 496 -5.88 27.80 20.33
N MET A 497 -6.43 26.61 20.02
CA MET A 497 -7.84 26.31 20.24
C MET A 497 -8.20 26.20 21.73
N GLN A 498 -7.25 25.86 22.60
CA GLN A 498 -7.45 25.81 24.05
C GLN A 498 -7.24 27.18 24.73
N ASP A 499 -6.15 27.87 24.40
CA ASP A 499 -5.77 29.12 25.04
C ASP A 499 -6.30 30.32 24.25
N ARG A 500 -7.51 30.78 24.60
CA ARG A 500 -8.22 31.95 24.01
C ARG A 500 -7.50 33.30 24.14
N THR A 501 -6.22 33.34 24.54
CA THR A 501 -5.53 34.54 25.03
C THR A 501 -4.39 35.03 24.16
N ASP A 502 -3.80 34.21 23.29
CA ASP A 502 -2.67 34.65 22.48
C ASP A 502 -2.88 34.39 20.98
N GLU A 503 -3.43 35.40 20.30
CA GLU A 503 -3.73 35.38 18.86
C GLU A 503 -2.48 35.36 17.99
N SER A 504 -1.29 35.57 18.58
CA SER A 504 -0.02 35.72 17.86
C SER A 504 0.71 34.39 17.58
N LEU A 505 0.22 33.27 18.11
CA LEU A 505 0.97 32.00 18.15
C LEU A 505 0.71 31.02 16.99
N PHE A 506 -0.33 31.24 16.17
CA PHE A 506 -0.70 30.26 15.14
C PHE A 506 -0.31 30.70 13.71
N GLU A 507 0.91 30.34 13.31
CA GLU A 507 1.31 30.34 11.90
C GLU A 507 0.70 29.10 11.22
N GLY A 508 -0.10 29.28 10.17
CA GLY A 508 -0.77 28.18 9.45
C GLY A 508 -2.29 28.10 9.59
N VAL A 509 -2.94 29.18 10.03
CA VAL A 509 -4.41 29.29 10.03
C VAL A 509 -4.94 29.28 8.60
N ALA A 510 -5.99 28.49 8.36
CA ALA A 510 -6.79 28.60 7.16
C ALA A 510 -7.52 29.94 7.11
N ASN A 511 -7.10 30.84 6.22
CA ASN A 511 -7.72 32.14 6.05
C ASN A 511 -7.55 32.64 4.60
N PRO A 512 -8.63 32.78 3.82
CA PRO A 512 -10.03 32.49 4.17
C PRO A 512 -10.31 30.99 4.37
N CYS A 513 -11.38 30.66 5.11
CA CYS A 513 -11.72 29.29 5.55
C CYS A 513 -12.90 28.69 4.75
N GLU A 514 -12.67 27.63 3.97
CA GLU A 514 -13.74 26.97 3.19
C GLU A 514 -14.64 26.06 4.05
N ALA A 515 -14.09 25.41 5.10
CA ALA A 515 -14.87 24.59 6.04
C ALA A 515 -15.94 25.42 6.78
N LEU A 516 -15.62 26.68 7.11
CA LEU A 516 -16.57 27.63 7.67
C LEU A 516 -17.73 27.87 6.71
N ALA A 517 -17.45 28.12 5.43
CA ALA A 517 -18.47 28.35 4.43
C ALA A 517 -19.39 27.12 4.26
N VAL A 518 -18.81 25.91 4.28
CA VAL A 518 -19.55 24.64 4.19
C VAL A 518 -20.53 24.49 5.37
N VAL A 519 -20.04 24.66 6.61
CA VAL A 519 -20.87 24.48 7.81
C VAL A 519 -22.00 25.51 7.87
N LEU A 520 -21.73 26.79 7.55
CA LEU A 520 -22.77 27.81 7.57
C LEU A 520 -23.82 27.59 6.47
N ARG A 521 -23.40 27.23 5.26
CA ARG A 521 -24.33 26.99 4.14
C ARG A 521 -25.21 25.75 4.39
N LEU A 522 -24.62 24.68 4.93
CA LEU A 522 -25.38 23.49 5.32
C LEU A 522 -26.26 23.72 6.56
N GLY A 523 -25.83 24.57 7.50
CA GLY A 523 -26.68 25.03 8.61
C GLY A 523 -27.97 25.66 8.10
N HIS A 524 -27.88 26.52 7.08
CA HIS A 524 -29.05 27.10 6.44
C HIS A 524 -29.88 26.04 5.69
N ALA A 525 -29.23 25.11 4.99
CA ALA A 525 -29.92 24.00 4.33
C ALA A 525 -30.66 23.08 5.33
N ALA A 526 -30.18 22.98 6.57
CA ALA A 526 -30.81 22.23 7.65
C ALA A 526 -31.87 23.02 8.45
N ASN A 527 -32.15 24.28 8.10
CA ASN A 527 -33.01 25.21 8.87
C ASN A 527 -32.48 25.53 10.29
N LEU A 528 -31.17 25.63 10.46
CA LEU A 528 -30.54 25.98 11.74
C LEU A 528 -30.27 27.49 11.89
N ASP A 529 -30.93 28.34 11.09
CA ASP A 529 -30.77 29.79 11.12
C ASP A 529 -30.97 30.39 12.52
N ASP A 530 -32.04 30.00 13.20
CA ASP A 530 -32.37 30.46 14.55
C ASP A 530 -31.42 29.93 15.63
N VAL A 531 -30.72 28.84 15.35
CA VAL A 531 -29.70 28.25 16.22
C VAL A 531 -28.34 28.89 15.98
N PHE A 532 -27.93 29.13 14.74
CA PHE A 532 -26.59 29.59 14.38
C PHE A 532 -26.47 31.12 14.45
N ASP A 533 -27.44 31.86 13.92
CA ASP A 533 -27.39 33.33 13.83
C ASP A 533 -27.11 34.01 15.18
N PRO A 534 -27.69 33.58 16.32
CA PRO A 534 -27.40 34.19 17.63
C PRO A 534 -25.95 34.05 18.10
N TYR A 535 -25.17 33.14 17.53
CA TYR A 535 -23.77 32.88 17.91
C TYR A 535 -22.76 33.34 16.85
N LEU A 536 -23.20 33.84 15.69
CA LEU A 536 -22.29 34.34 14.65
C LEU A 536 -21.34 35.45 15.12
N TRP A 537 -21.72 36.22 16.15
CA TRP A 537 -20.83 37.22 16.75
C TRP A 537 -19.54 36.64 17.33
N GLN A 538 -19.50 35.34 17.68
CA GLN A 538 -18.28 34.67 18.13
C GLN A 538 -17.26 34.47 16.99
N LEU A 539 -17.74 34.56 15.75
CA LEU A 539 -16.96 34.45 14.52
C LEU A 539 -16.73 35.82 13.86
N ASP A 540 -16.94 36.93 14.57
CA ASP A 540 -16.75 38.28 14.05
C ASP A 540 -15.32 38.44 13.47
N GLY A 541 -15.24 38.93 12.22
CA GLY A 541 -13.99 39.06 11.47
C GLY A 541 -13.44 37.76 10.86
N ALA A 542 -14.07 36.60 11.07
CA ALA A 542 -13.68 35.38 10.38
C ALA A 542 -14.04 35.48 8.89
N ALA A 543 -13.07 35.18 8.03
CA ALA A 543 -13.25 35.18 6.58
C ALA A 543 -13.47 33.76 6.05
N GLY A 544 -14.47 33.60 5.19
CA GLY A 544 -14.76 32.35 4.49
C GLY A 544 -14.61 32.49 2.97
N VAL A 545 -14.47 31.36 2.29
CA VAL A 545 -14.39 31.29 0.83
C VAL A 545 -15.25 30.14 0.31
N LEU A 546 -15.82 30.32 -0.88
CA LEU A 546 -16.42 29.26 -1.69
C LEU A 546 -15.72 29.27 -3.05
N PHE A 547 -14.98 28.21 -3.37
CA PHE A 547 -14.43 28.02 -4.72
C PHE A 547 -15.41 27.18 -5.56
N VAL A 548 -16.09 27.84 -6.51
CA VAL A 548 -17.10 27.18 -7.37
C VAL A 548 -16.51 27.01 -8.77
N THR A 549 -16.62 25.81 -9.33
CA THR A 549 -16.17 25.47 -10.68
C THR A 549 -17.15 24.53 -11.37
N ASP A 550 -17.26 24.62 -12.69
CA ASP A 550 -17.94 23.69 -13.58
C ASP A 550 -16.96 22.87 -14.44
N ALA A 551 -15.66 23.06 -14.25
CA ALA A 551 -14.59 22.36 -14.97
C ALA A 551 -14.33 20.97 -14.36
N TRP A 552 -15.33 20.11 -14.39
CA TRP A 552 -15.28 18.76 -13.80
C TRP A 552 -14.15 17.88 -14.35
N ALA A 553 -13.76 18.09 -15.61
CA ALA A 553 -12.62 17.40 -16.23
C ALA A 553 -11.27 17.77 -15.59
N GLU A 554 -11.15 18.95 -14.99
CA GLU A 554 -9.94 19.42 -14.30
C GLU A 554 -10.00 19.14 -12.80
N PHE A 555 -11.07 18.54 -12.29
CA PHE A 555 -11.31 18.43 -10.85
C PHE A 555 -10.27 17.57 -10.11
N SER A 556 -9.56 16.69 -10.83
CA SER A 556 -8.41 15.94 -10.30
C SER A 556 -7.06 16.63 -10.47
N ALA A 557 -6.97 17.74 -11.22
CA ALA A 557 -5.72 18.45 -11.46
C ALA A 557 -5.17 19.08 -10.17
N GLU A 558 -3.85 19.28 -10.11
CA GLU A 558 -3.21 20.02 -9.00
C GLU A 558 -3.73 21.46 -8.92
N ARG A 559 -4.09 22.05 -10.06
CA ARG A 559 -4.69 23.38 -10.17
C ARG A 559 -5.86 23.36 -11.13
N ILE A 560 -7.02 23.79 -10.66
CA ILE A 560 -8.22 23.97 -11.49
C ILE A 560 -8.16 25.37 -12.09
N SER A 561 -8.08 25.46 -13.42
CA SER A 561 -7.83 26.74 -14.11
C SER A 561 -9.09 27.60 -14.25
N GLN A 562 -10.26 26.96 -14.24
CA GLN A 562 -11.57 27.60 -14.34
C GLN A 562 -12.30 27.51 -13.01
N GLY A 563 -12.69 28.65 -12.45
CA GLY A 563 -13.48 28.69 -11.22
C GLY A 563 -13.59 30.11 -10.68
N LYS A 564 -14.51 30.28 -9.73
CA LYS A 564 -14.79 31.56 -9.09
C LYS A 564 -14.66 31.41 -7.58
N ASN A 565 -13.77 32.23 -7.00
CA ASN A 565 -13.71 32.42 -5.56
C ASN A 565 -14.75 33.47 -5.13
N SER A 566 -15.63 33.09 -4.22
CA SER A 566 -16.53 34.02 -3.52
C SER A 566 -16.12 34.08 -2.05
N THR A 567 -15.50 35.18 -1.66
CA THR A 567 -15.06 35.41 -0.27
C THR A 567 -16.05 36.26 0.49
N PHE A 568 -16.16 36.04 1.80
CA PHE A 568 -16.98 36.86 2.70
C PHE A 568 -16.33 36.98 4.07
N GLU A 569 -16.69 38.01 4.81
CA GLU A 569 -16.29 38.21 6.21
C GLU A 569 -17.53 38.31 7.11
N ILE A 570 -17.54 37.56 8.21
CA ILE A 570 -18.62 37.61 9.20
C ILE A 570 -18.55 38.93 9.98
N GLY A 571 -19.70 39.58 10.15
CA GLY A 571 -19.79 40.90 10.79
C GLY A 571 -19.55 42.08 9.83
N ARG A 572 -19.11 41.80 8.61
CA ARG A 572 -18.96 42.79 7.52
C ARG A 572 -19.90 42.51 6.36
N ASP A 573 -19.82 41.33 5.77
CA ASP A 573 -20.61 40.91 4.61
C ASP A 573 -21.77 39.99 5.03
N VAL A 574 -21.53 39.11 6.01
CA VAL A 574 -22.48 38.10 6.49
C VAL A 574 -22.86 38.39 7.95
N PHE A 575 -24.17 38.60 8.19
CA PHE A 575 -24.75 38.77 9.53
C PHE A 575 -25.76 37.67 9.89
N ARG A 576 -26.18 36.90 8.89
CA ARG A 576 -27.07 35.74 9.00
C ARG A 576 -26.61 34.67 8.02
N ILE A 577 -26.69 33.40 8.41
CA ILE A 577 -26.23 32.30 7.54
C ILE A 577 -26.99 32.25 6.20
N ALA A 578 -28.25 32.68 6.19
CA ALA A 578 -29.07 32.81 4.98
C ALA A 578 -28.46 33.72 3.90
N HIS A 579 -27.57 34.66 4.25
CA HIS A 579 -26.92 35.54 3.26
C HIS A 579 -26.01 34.77 2.29
N LEU A 580 -25.51 33.59 2.69
CA LEU A 580 -24.64 32.75 1.85
C LEU A 580 -25.41 32.08 0.69
N SER A 581 -26.74 31.97 0.78
CA SER A 581 -27.58 31.42 -0.29
C SER A 581 -27.55 32.24 -1.59
N ALA A 582 -27.10 33.50 -1.53
CA ALA A 582 -27.02 34.37 -2.70
C ALA A 582 -25.84 34.03 -3.64
N VAL A 583 -24.91 33.17 -3.22
CA VAL A 583 -23.78 32.75 -4.05
C VAL A 583 -24.25 31.67 -5.02
N ASP A 584 -24.23 31.98 -6.31
CA ASP A 584 -24.63 31.06 -7.38
C ASP A 584 -23.70 29.85 -7.49
N VAL A 585 -24.29 28.64 -7.39
CA VAL A 585 -23.66 27.32 -7.54
C VAL A 585 -24.47 26.55 -8.60
N SER A 586 -24.57 27.09 -9.81
CA SER A 586 -25.55 26.63 -10.81
C SER A 586 -25.15 25.39 -11.62
N SER A 587 -23.92 24.89 -11.49
CA SER A 587 -23.47 23.71 -12.25
C SER A 587 -23.47 22.47 -11.38
N SER A 588 -24.31 21.49 -11.71
CA SER A 588 -24.25 20.12 -11.19
C SER A 588 -23.96 19.17 -12.35
N PRO A 589 -23.06 18.17 -12.21
CA PRO A 589 -22.82 17.21 -13.27
C PRO A 589 -24.10 16.40 -13.54
N SER A 590 -24.50 16.29 -14.81
CA SER A 590 -25.73 15.58 -15.21
C SER A 590 -25.52 14.06 -15.32
N ASP A 591 -24.30 13.63 -15.65
CA ASP A 591 -23.94 12.23 -15.76
C ASP A 591 -23.62 11.62 -14.38
N PRO A 592 -24.32 10.55 -13.94
CA PRO A 592 -24.08 9.95 -12.63
C PRO A 592 -22.65 9.42 -12.43
N VAL A 593 -21.99 8.96 -13.50
CA VAL A 593 -20.59 8.50 -13.44
C VAL A 593 -19.67 9.68 -13.14
N GLN A 594 -19.81 10.78 -13.88
CA GLN A 594 -19.07 12.02 -13.61
C GLN A 594 -19.36 12.57 -12.20
N ARG A 595 -20.62 12.54 -11.75
CA ARG A 595 -21.00 12.97 -10.38
C ARG A 595 -20.21 12.21 -9.33
N LEU A 596 -20.27 10.87 -9.35
CA LEU A 596 -19.58 10.05 -8.38
C LEU A 596 -18.05 10.22 -8.48
N ALA A 597 -17.49 10.30 -9.70
CA ALA A 597 -16.06 10.51 -9.92
C ALA A 597 -15.57 11.84 -9.32
N VAL A 598 -16.32 12.94 -9.51
CA VAL A 598 -16.00 14.26 -8.92
C VAL A 598 -16.03 14.21 -7.40
N VAL A 599 -17.05 13.59 -6.81
CA VAL A 599 -17.17 13.49 -5.35
C VAL A 599 -16.06 12.61 -4.77
N ALA A 600 -15.81 11.44 -5.36
CA ALA A 600 -14.72 10.56 -4.94
C ALA A 600 -13.35 11.27 -5.05
N THR A 601 -13.16 12.08 -6.10
CA THR A 601 -11.94 12.90 -6.27
C THR A 601 -11.81 13.97 -5.18
N ALA A 602 -12.91 14.59 -4.74
CA ALA A 602 -12.90 15.54 -3.61
C ALA A 602 -12.50 14.87 -2.28
N LEU A 603 -12.90 13.62 -2.07
CA LEU A 603 -12.52 12.86 -0.86
C LEU A 603 -11.06 12.40 -0.92
N LEU A 604 -10.55 12.10 -2.12
CA LEU A 604 -9.17 11.71 -2.36
C LEU A 604 -8.20 12.90 -2.24
N PHE A 605 -8.65 14.08 -2.69
CA PHE A 605 -7.91 15.34 -2.64
C PHE A 605 -8.75 16.37 -1.88
N PRO A 606 -8.65 16.42 -0.54
CA PRO A 606 -9.55 17.20 0.31
C PRO A 606 -9.25 18.71 0.34
N ASP A 607 -8.83 19.28 -0.79
CA ASP A 607 -8.54 20.70 -1.02
C ASP A 607 -9.52 21.35 -2.01
N ARG A 608 -10.65 20.68 -2.27
CA ARG A 608 -11.71 21.12 -3.19
C ARG A 608 -13.08 20.60 -2.75
N VAL A 609 -14.08 21.46 -2.69
CA VAL A 609 -15.43 21.09 -2.22
C VAL A 609 -16.38 20.83 -3.41
N PRO A 610 -17.14 19.71 -3.43
CA PRO A 610 -18.17 19.46 -4.43
C PRO A 610 -19.44 20.26 -4.11
N TRP A 611 -19.39 21.58 -4.29
CA TRP A 611 -20.44 22.52 -3.88
C TRP A 611 -21.84 22.22 -4.44
N PHE A 612 -21.95 21.52 -5.57
CA PHE A 612 -23.24 21.12 -6.13
C PHE A 612 -24.07 20.23 -5.18
N LEU A 613 -23.44 19.41 -4.34
CA LEU A 613 -24.15 18.60 -3.34
C LEU A 613 -24.73 19.46 -2.20
N VAL A 614 -24.01 20.52 -1.81
CA VAL A 614 -24.48 21.47 -0.80
C VAL A 614 -25.67 22.25 -1.35
N GLU A 615 -25.61 22.63 -2.63
CA GLU A 615 -26.69 23.34 -3.29
C GLU A 615 -27.94 22.48 -3.49
N GLU A 616 -27.78 21.21 -3.88
CA GLU A 616 -28.90 20.26 -3.99
C GLU A 616 -29.62 20.08 -2.63
N ALA A 617 -28.87 19.99 -1.53
CA ALA A 617 -29.44 19.92 -0.19
C ALA A 617 -30.21 21.19 0.19
N LEU A 618 -29.70 22.36 -0.18
CA LEU A 618 -30.36 23.66 0.05
C LEU A 618 -31.68 23.76 -0.75
N LEU A 619 -31.65 23.42 -2.03
CA LEU A 619 -32.83 23.47 -2.91
C LEU A 619 -33.93 22.51 -2.46
N ARG A 620 -33.56 21.31 -2.02
CA ARG A 620 -34.50 20.34 -1.44
C ARG A 620 -35.31 20.96 -0.31
N ASN A 621 -34.64 21.63 0.61
CA ASN A 621 -35.28 22.22 1.77
C ASN A 621 -36.22 23.39 1.40
N GLN A 622 -35.88 24.19 0.39
CA GLN A 622 -36.78 25.24 -0.11
C GLN A 622 -38.08 24.65 -0.69
N LEU A 623 -38.02 23.51 -1.37
CA LEU A 623 -39.18 22.83 -1.93
C LEU A 623 -40.08 22.19 -0.84
N THR A 624 -39.49 21.61 0.20
CA THR A 624 -40.24 21.02 1.32
C THR A 624 -40.91 22.09 2.19
N THR A 625 -40.25 23.23 2.43
CA THR A 625 -40.85 24.36 3.19
C THR A 625 -41.99 25.04 2.43
N VAL A 626 -41.89 25.20 1.10
CA VAL A 626 -43.00 25.70 0.26
C VAL A 626 -44.19 24.72 0.29
N SER A 627 -43.94 23.41 0.22
CA SER A 627 -45.00 22.39 0.31
C SER A 627 -45.68 22.38 1.68
N ARG A 628 -44.94 22.53 2.79
CA ARG A 628 -45.53 22.63 4.14
C ARG A 628 -46.40 23.89 4.31
N LYS A 629 -45.94 25.05 3.83
CA LYS A 629 -46.73 26.30 3.86
C LYS A 629 -48.00 26.23 3.01
N ALA A 630 -47.99 25.48 1.91
CA ALA A 630 -49.17 25.27 1.09
C ALA A 630 -50.23 24.36 1.77
N VAL A 631 -49.80 23.42 2.61
CA VAL A 631 -50.69 22.51 3.37
C VAL A 631 -51.24 23.18 4.63
N GLU A 632 -50.47 24.05 5.30
CA GLU A 632 -50.95 24.81 6.48
C GLU A 632 -51.82 26.03 6.11
N GLY A 633 -51.78 26.45 4.84
CA GLY A 633 -52.60 27.54 4.29
C GLY A 633 -53.92 27.11 3.64
N SER A 634 -54.23 25.80 3.63
CA SER A 634 -55.49 25.19 3.17
C SER A 634 -56.27 24.62 4.33
#